data_AF-A0A075I588-F1
#
_entry.id   AF-A0A075I588-F1
#
_cell.length_a   1.000
_cell.length_b   1.000
_cell.length_c   1.000
_cell.angle_alpha   90.00
_cell.angle_beta   90.00
_cell.angle_gamma   90.00
#
_symmetry.space_group_name_H-M   'P 1'
#
loop_
_entity.id
_entity.type
_entity.pdbx_description
1 polymer ?
#
loop_
_entity_poly.entity_id
_entity_poly.type
_entity_poly.pdbx_seq_one_letter_code
_entity_poly.pdbx_strand_id
1 'polypeptide(L)'
;MALWTFRRNENDVVNLYNTLSPVMQLATGGDMLNFGYWHKEDMSPVNAQNRLCNKIGKLAELESANSLLDIGSGLSAPAIIWTRLYPDVNISCLNINYIQLQLAKKIVEKKQQIL
;
A
#
# COMPACT_ATOMS: atom_id res chain seq x y z
N MET A 1 17.90 -1.21 21.91
CA MET A 1 16.59 -0.70 21.48
C MET A 1 16.82 0.27 20.33
N ALA A 2 16.22 0.02 19.19
CA ALA A 2 16.38 0.85 18.01
C ALA A 2 15.80 2.25 18.29
N LEU A 3 16.60 3.32 18.22
CA LEU A 3 16.26 4.70 18.65
C LEU A 3 14.98 5.29 18.01
N TRP A 4 14.59 4.75 16.86
CA TRP A 4 13.47 5.12 15.98
C TRP A 4 12.13 4.48 16.37
N THR A 5 12.14 3.59 17.38
CA THR A 5 10.90 3.10 18.00
C THR A 5 10.13 4.20 18.74
N PHE A 6 10.83 5.27 19.15
CA PHE A 6 10.21 6.51 19.60
C PHE A 6 10.12 7.45 18.38
N ARG A 7 8.98 7.44 17.68
CA ARG A 7 8.71 8.27 16.49
C ARG A 7 8.66 9.76 16.87
N ARG A 8 9.81 10.42 16.99
CA ARG A 8 9.92 11.81 17.47
C ARG A 8 9.85 12.81 16.32
N ASN A 9 10.22 12.40 15.10
CA ASN A 9 10.13 13.21 13.88
C ASN A 9 9.84 12.34 12.64
N GLU A 10 9.68 12.98 11.48
CA GLU A 10 9.41 12.35 10.19
C GLU A 10 10.52 11.39 9.75
N ASN A 11 11.79 11.67 10.06
CA ASN A 11 12.91 10.81 9.71
C ASN A 11 12.86 9.50 10.50
N ASP A 12 12.40 9.50 11.76
CA ASP A 12 12.21 8.26 12.53
C ASP A 12 11.16 7.36 11.88
N VAL A 13 10.08 7.95 11.34
CA VAL A 13 9.04 7.22 10.61
C VAL A 13 9.60 6.66 9.30
N VAL A 14 10.33 7.47 8.53
CA VAL A 14 10.96 7.04 7.27
C VAL A 14 11.95 5.89 7.53
N ASN A 15 12.79 6.01 8.55
CA ASN A 15 13.71 4.96 8.96
C ASN A 15 12.95 3.68 9.36
N LEU A 16 11.81 3.82 10.06
CA LEU A 16 10.96 2.69 10.46
C LEU A 16 10.56 1.85 9.26
N TYR A 17 9.99 2.51 8.27
CA TYR A 17 9.55 1.85 7.06
C TYR A 17 10.73 1.36 6.21
N ASN A 18 11.84 2.08 6.12
CA ASN A 18 13.00 1.64 5.33
C ASN A 18 13.58 0.32 5.83
N THR A 19 13.62 0.11 7.15
CA THR A 19 14.19 -1.13 7.69
C THR A 19 13.17 -2.28 7.74
N LEU A 20 11.90 -2.00 8.07
CA LEU A 20 10.92 -3.07 8.29
C LEU A 20 10.17 -3.50 7.02
N SER A 21 9.98 -2.60 6.04
CA SER A 21 9.22 -2.93 4.83
C SER A 21 9.80 -4.14 4.07
N PRO A 22 11.12 -4.26 3.86
CA PRO A 22 11.68 -5.44 3.18
C PRO A 22 11.40 -6.75 3.92
N VAL A 23 11.44 -6.73 5.26
CA VAL A 23 11.12 -7.90 6.09
C VAL A 23 9.65 -8.27 5.95
N MET A 24 8.76 -7.28 5.97
CA MET A 24 7.32 -7.50 5.80
C MET A 24 7.01 -8.05 4.40
N GLN A 25 7.60 -7.47 3.35
CA GLN A 25 7.43 -7.95 1.97
C GLN A 25 7.90 -9.39 1.80
N LEU A 26 9.03 -9.76 2.42
CA LEU A 26 9.53 -11.14 2.40
C LEU A 26 8.59 -12.09 3.15
N ALA A 27 8.10 -11.68 4.31
CA ALA A 27 7.24 -12.51 5.16
C ALA A 27 5.83 -12.71 4.57
N THR A 28 5.28 -11.71 3.89
CA THR A 28 3.93 -11.79 3.29
C THR A 28 3.96 -12.24 1.84
N GLY A 29 5.05 -12.01 1.11
CA GLY A 29 5.12 -12.18 -0.33
C GLY A 29 4.39 -11.08 -1.11
N GLY A 30 4.07 -9.94 -0.49
CA GLY A 30 3.32 -8.84 -1.11
C GLY A 30 3.80 -7.45 -0.68
N ASP A 31 3.36 -6.43 -1.42
CA ASP A 31 3.83 -5.04 -1.24
C ASP A 31 2.99 -4.21 -0.26
N MET A 32 1.89 -4.76 0.26
CA MET A 32 1.08 -4.07 1.26
C MET A 32 1.71 -4.20 2.65
N LEU A 33 1.86 -3.06 3.32
CA LEU A 33 2.44 -2.94 4.67
C LEU A 33 1.37 -2.70 5.74
N ASN A 34 0.13 -3.11 5.45
CA ASN A 34 -1.05 -2.92 6.29
C ASN A 34 -1.56 -4.26 6.84
N PHE A 35 -2.61 -4.18 7.66
CA PHE A 35 -3.31 -5.36 8.16
C PHE A 35 -4.11 -6.06 7.05
N GLY A 36 -4.56 -7.28 7.34
CA GLY A 36 -5.46 -8.05 6.49
C GLY A 36 -6.88 -8.15 7.05
N TYR A 37 -7.85 -8.33 6.16
CA TYR A 37 -9.20 -8.78 6.49
C TYR A 37 -9.27 -10.30 6.33
N TRP A 38 -9.16 -11.00 7.47
CA TRP A 38 -8.98 -12.45 7.52
C TRP A 38 -10.29 -13.22 7.27
N HIS A 39 -10.17 -14.36 6.62
CA HIS A 39 -11.27 -15.27 6.30
C HIS A 39 -10.83 -16.69 6.67
N LYS A 40 -11.72 -17.50 7.27
CA LYS A 40 -11.34 -18.78 7.90
C LYS A 40 -10.79 -19.79 6.89
N GLU A 41 -11.28 -19.72 5.67
CA GLU A 41 -11.00 -20.61 4.56
C GLU A 41 -9.73 -20.22 3.79
N ASP A 42 -9.18 -19.01 4.05
CA ASP A 42 -7.97 -18.53 3.38
C ASP A 42 -7.19 -17.57 4.28
N MET A 43 -6.13 -18.11 4.87
CA MET A 43 -5.21 -17.44 5.78
C MET A 43 -3.94 -16.91 5.08
N SER A 44 -3.97 -16.72 3.75
CA SER A 44 -2.89 -16.03 3.04
C SER A 44 -2.85 -14.54 3.44
N PRO A 45 -1.69 -14.00 3.88
CA PRO A 45 -1.55 -12.58 4.19
C PRO A 45 -1.93 -11.68 3.02
N VAL A 46 -1.46 -12.00 1.81
CA VAL A 46 -1.75 -11.22 0.59
C VAL A 46 -3.24 -11.21 0.29
N ASN A 47 -3.91 -12.36 0.43
CA ASN A 47 -5.35 -12.40 0.17
C ASN A 47 -6.13 -11.65 1.25
N ALA A 48 -5.70 -11.72 2.51
CA ALA A 48 -6.31 -10.92 3.57
C ALA A 48 -6.14 -9.42 3.32
N GLN A 49 -4.96 -8.99 2.88
CA GLN A 49 -4.68 -7.59 2.52
C GLN A 49 -5.51 -7.14 1.31
N ASN A 50 -5.62 -7.96 0.26
CA ASN A 50 -6.47 -7.69 -0.90
C ASN A 50 -7.95 -7.58 -0.51
N ARG A 51 -8.43 -8.46 0.37
CA ARG A 51 -9.80 -8.38 0.89
C ARG A 51 -10.04 -7.08 1.66
N LEU A 52 -9.09 -6.65 2.48
CA LEU A 52 -9.19 -5.37 3.18
C LEU A 52 -9.21 -4.21 2.19
N CYS A 53 -8.29 -4.18 1.22
CA CYS A 53 -8.21 -3.17 0.17
C CYS A 53 -9.53 -3.05 -0.62
N ASN A 54 -10.11 -4.18 -1.03
CA ASN A 54 -11.41 -4.21 -1.72
C ASN A 54 -12.55 -3.69 -0.83
N LYS A 55 -12.56 -4.06 0.45
CA LYS A 55 -13.58 -3.61 1.40
C LYS A 55 -13.50 -2.10 1.62
N ILE A 56 -12.29 -1.55 1.74
CA ILE A 56 -12.08 -0.09 1.86
C ILE A 56 -12.54 0.63 0.60
N GLY A 57 -12.22 0.11 -0.60
CA GLY A 57 -12.68 0.73 -1.86
C GLY A 57 -14.21 0.82 -1.96
N LYS A 58 -14.92 -0.22 -1.51
CA LYS A 58 -16.39 -0.20 -1.44
C LYS A 58 -16.93 0.78 -0.40
N LEU A 59 -16.33 0.78 0.79
CA LEU A 59 -16.74 1.69 1.88
C LEU A 59 -16.49 3.17 1.55
N ALA A 60 -15.47 3.45 0.73
CA ALA A 60 -15.16 4.78 0.24
C ALA A 60 -15.93 5.15 -1.04
N GLU A 61 -16.86 4.30 -1.49
CA GLU A 61 -17.70 4.52 -2.68
C GLU A 61 -16.90 4.91 -3.94
N LEU A 62 -15.76 4.24 -4.14
CA LEU A 62 -14.83 4.58 -5.24
C LEU A 62 -15.44 4.40 -6.63
N GLU A 63 -16.49 3.61 -6.78
CA GLU A 63 -17.21 3.44 -8.06
C GLU A 63 -17.81 4.76 -8.58
N SER A 64 -18.23 5.66 -7.68
CA SER A 64 -18.79 6.97 -8.03
C SER A 64 -17.84 8.14 -7.75
N ALA A 65 -16.64 7.87 -7.25
CA ALA A 65 -15.69 8.91 -6.90
C ALA A 65 -14.98 9.46 -8.14
N ASN A 66 -14.74 10.78 -8.17
CA ASN A 66 -13.93 11.40 -9.22
C ASN A 66 -12.42 11.30 -8.91
N SER A 67 -12.06 11.34 -7.63
CA SER A 67 -10.66 11.35 -7.19
C SER A 67 -10.48 10.72 -5.82
N LEU A 68 -9.26 10.24 -5.56
CA LEU A 68 -8.83 9.65 -4.30
C LEU A 68 -7.43 10.15 -3.94
N LEU A 69 -7.23 10.52 -2.68
CA LEU A 69 -5.92 10.80 -2.09
C LEU A 69 -5.56 9.71 -1.07
N ASP A 70 -4.57 8.88 -1.41
CA ASP A 70 -4.02 7.84 -0.53
C ASP A 70 -2.87 8.40 0.31
N ILE A 71 -3.14 8.73 1.58
CA ILE A 71 -2.19 9.35 2.51
C ILE A 71 -1.46 8.28 3.32
N GLY A 72 -0.13 8.33 3.32
CA GLY A 72 0.69 7.26 3.89
C GLY A 72 0.67 6.03 3.00
N SER A 73 0.66 6.22 1.68
CA SER A 73 0.44 5.17 0.67
C SER A 73 1.49 4.04 0.68
N GLY A 74 2.61 4.21 1.39
CA GLY A 74 3.70 3.24 1.41
C GLY A 74 4.24 3.02 0.00
N LEU A 75 4.27 1.75 -0.43
CA LEU A 75 4.61 1.34 -1.80
C LEU A 75 3.44 1.48 -2.80
N SER A 76 2.39 2.20 -2.42
CA SER A 76 1.17 2.46 -3.21
C SER A 76 0.41 1.19 -3.63
N ALA A 77 0.63 0.07 -2.93
CA ALA A 77 0.04 -1.21 -3.30
C ALA A 77 -1.51 -1.20 -3.31
N PRO A 78 -2.24 -0.59 -2.33
CA PRO A 78 -3.69 -0.43 -2.42
C PRO A 78 -4.13 0.43 -3.61
N ALA A 79 -3.48 1.58 -3.82
CA ALA A 79 -3.76 2.47 -4.95
C ALA A 79 -3.61 1.75 -6.30
N ILE A 80 -2.59 0.92 -6.48
CA ILE A 80 -2.37 0.11 -7.70
C ILE A 80 -3.49 -0.91 -7.93
N ILE A 81 -4.12 -1.42 -6.87
CA ILE A 81 -5.29 -2.29 -7.00
C ILE A 81 -6.51 -1.45 -7.38
N TRP A 82 -6.71 -0.32 -6.72
CA TRP A 82 -7.85 0.57 -7.01
C TRP A 82 -7.81 1.14 -8.42
N THR A 83 -6.65 1.44 -9.01
CA THR A 83 -6.58 1.87 -10.42
C THR A 83 -7.10 0.81 -11.40
N ARG A 84 -7.06 -0.47 -11.02
CA ARG A 84 -7.59 -1.58 -11.83
C ARG A 84 -9.07 -1.81 -11.61
N LEU A 85 -9.54 -1.63 -10.37
CA LEU A 85 -10.92 -1.87 -9.98
C LEU A 85 -11.84 -0.68 -10.30
N TYR A 86 -11.29 0.54 -10.25
CA TYR A 86 -12.00 1.80 -10.43
C TYR A 86 -11.23 2.68 -11.42
N PRO A 87 -11.21 2.31 -12.72
CA PRO A 87 -10.35 2.95 -13.73
C PRO A 87 -10.66 4.43 -13.97
N ASP A 88 -11.87 4.89 -13.62
CA ASP A 88 -12.32 6.27 -13.80
C ASP A 88 -11.91 7.19 -12.64
N VAL A 89 -11.38 6.64 -11.54
CA VAL A 89 -10.95 7.42 -10.37
C VAL A 89 -9.54 7.95 -10.58
N ASN A 90 -9.35 9.27 -10.45
CA ASN A 90 -8.02 9.86 -10.42
C ASN A 90 -7.37 9.67 -9.05
N ILE A 91 -6.38 8.78 -8.94
CA ILE A 91 -5.74 8.41 -7.68
C ILE A 91 -4.38 9.11 -7.51
N SER A 92 -4.23 9.86 -6.44
CA SER A 92 -2.96 10.48 -6.01
C SER A 92 -2.44 9.83 -4.73
N CYS A 93 -1.14 9.56 -4.69
CA CYS A 93 -0.47 8.94 -3.54
C CYS A 93 0.44 9.96 -2.83
N LEU A 94 0.25 10.14 -1.52
CA LEU A 94 1.07 11.02 -0.69
C LEU A 94 1.81 10.18 0.36
N ASN A 95 3.14 10.29 0.37
CA ASN A 95 3.97 9.62 1.37
C ASN A 95 5.22 10.48 1.66
N ILE A 96 5.56 10.63 2.94
CA ILE A 96 6.79 11.32 3.38
C ILE A 96 8.05 10.54 2.99
N ASN A 97 7.93 9.24 2.76
CA ASN A 97 9.04 8.40 2.31
C ASN A 97 9.16 8.43 0.79
N TYR A 98 10.02 9.34 0.29
CA TYR A 98 10.27 9.49 -1.15
C TYR A 98 10.80 8.22 -1.82
N ILE A 99 11.61 7.41 -1.12
CA ILE A 99 12.15 6.15 -1.66
C ILE A 99 11.01 5.17 -1.97
N GLN A 100 10.03 5.05 -1.06
CA GLN A 100 8.87 4.20 -1.29
C GLN A 100 8.01 4.69 -2.47
N LEU A 101 7.85 6.00 -2.66
CA LEU A 101 7.18 6.55 -3.84
C LEU A 101 7.91 6.22 -5.15
N GLN A 102 9.25 6.30 -5.16
CA GLN A 102 10.04 5.92 -6.34
C GLN A 102 9.94 4.42 -6.65
N LEU A 103 9.94 3.56 -5.62
CA LEU A 103 9.73 2.13 -5.79
C LEU A 103 8.32 1.82 -6.31
N ALA A 104 7.29 2.47 -5.76
CA ALA A 104 5.92 2.35 -6.24
C ALA A 104 5.80 2.69 -7.73
N LYS A 105 6.39 3.80 -8.17
CA LYS A 105 6.41 4.20 -9.58
C LYS A 105 7.00 3.11 -10.48
N LYS A 106 8.14 2.52 -10.09
CA LYS A 106 8.76 1.40 -10.82
C LYS A 106 7.87 0.15 -10.88
N ILE A 107 7.13 -0.15 -9.79
CA ILE A 107 6.18 -1.27 -9.76
C ILE A 107 5.05 -1.06 -10.78
N VAL A 108 4.53 0.18 -10.88
CA VAL A 108 3.50 0.52 -11.88
C VAL A 108 4.04 0.36 -13.30
N GLU A 109 5.20 0.94 -13.59
CA GLU A 109 5.83 0.86 -14.92
C GLU A 109 6.09 -0.58 -15.35
N LYS A 110 6.58 -1.43 -14.44
CA LYS A 110 6.82 -2.85 -14.72
C LYS A 110 5.52 -3.62 -14.97
N LYS A 111 4.44 -3.31 -14.24
CA LYS A 111 3.13 -3.99 -14.42
C LYS A 111 2.42 -3.54 -15.71
N GLN A 112 2.74 -2.37 -16.24
CA GLN A 112 2.23 -1.89 -17.53
C GLN A 112 2.96 -2.50 -18.74
N GLN A 113 4.20 -2.99 -18.57
CA GLN A 113 4.99 -3.63 -19.64
C GLN A 113 4.64 -5.11 -19.87
N ILE A 114 3.82 -5.73 -19.01
CA ILE A 114 3.45 -7.16 -19.07
C ILE A 114 1.97 -7.32 -19.52
N LEU A 115 1.35 -6.22 -19.96
CA LEU A 115 0.03 -6.16 -20.60
C LEU A 115 0.22 -5.67 -22.04
#